data_AF-A0A6C1NP21-F1
#
_entry.id   AF-A0A6C1NP21-F1
#
_cell.length_a   1.000
_cell.length_b   1.000
_cell.length_c   1.000
_cell.angle_alpha   90.00
_cell.angle_beta   90.00
_cell.angle_gamma   90.00
#
_symmetry.space_group_name_H-M   'P 1'
#
loop_
_entity.id
_entity.type
_entity.pdbx_description
1 polymer ?
#
loop_
_entity_poly.entity_id
_entity_poly.type
_entity_poly.pdbx_seq_one_letter_code
_entity_poly.pdbx_strand_id
1 'polypeptide(L)'
;MIAPAAPPTPARTPPRAPGPTPRAPVPTPAAALLLLVLPGFLAACGDLGPLDDVSLDADEPVPALRFGGELPSLPALVRRWAPADGLGPAVEEWEVSWSRPEEEGVRERVAANRAAAPSLLEAMPPGETLRLARKVDDVFAALDELAGRGLPAGIEGPLSDARDAREEARLRGERGEEALQLAHLLETTDHLRRTTPGAMARVLVSGVEEELRRNSGVPSYSEERRTRIERLLAGAREALATDEPALALRRAWYAAGLLEDAPPPPGHAVPDPDAAPPFP
;
A
#
# COMPACT_ATOMS: atom_id res chain seq x y z
N MET A 1 -35.07 40.06 42.82
CA MET A 1 -34.91 38.91 41.90
C MET A 1 -35.95 37.89 42.29
N ILE A 2 -37.04 37.82 41.53
CA ILE A 2 -38.23 37.02 41.83
C ILE A 2 -38.14 35.74 41.00
N ALA A 3 -38.10 34.60 41.69
CA ALA A 3 -38.05 33.28 41.07
C ALA A 3 -39.41 32.94 40.42
N PRO A 4 -39.44 32.45 39.16
CA PRO A 4 -40.69 32.07 38.51
C PRO A 4 -41.23 30.72 39.01
N ALA A 5 -42.55 30.70 39.20
CA ALA A 5 -43.33 29.56 39.70
C ALA A 5 -43.38 28.39 38.68
N ALA A 6 -43.38 27.16 39.22
CA ALA A 6 -43.41 25.91 38.48
C ALA A 6 -44.80 25.65 37.82
N PRO A 7 -44.84 25.04 36.62
CA PRO A 7 -46.08 24.67 35.94
C PRO A 7 -46.71 23.37 36.48
N PRO A 8 -48.05 23.22 36.39
CA PRO A 8 -48.79 22.10 36.96
C PRO A 8 -48.65 20.79 36.17
N THR A 9 -48.60 19.68 36.92
CA THR A 9 -48.53 18.29 36.45
C THR A 9 -49.82 17.84 35.75
N PRO A 10 -49.78 17.28 34.53
CA PRO A 10 -50.97 16.73 33.88
C PRO A 10 -51.37 15.37 34.47
N ALA A 11 -52.68 15.21 34.63
CA ALA A 11 -53.36 14.08 35.26
C ALA A 11 -53.28 12.78 34.43
N ARG A 12 -53.14 11.64 35.13
CA ARG A 12 -53.17 10.29 34.59
C ARG A 12 -54.59 9.86 34.20
N THR A 13 -54.79 9.47 32.94
CA THR A 13 -56.02 8.88 32.43
C THR A 13 -56.01 7.34 32.65
N PRO A 14 -57.09 6.72 33.15
CA PRO A 14 -57.18 5.28 33.35
C PRO A 14 -57.43 4.49 32.05
N PRO A 15 -57.10 3.18 32.03
CA PRO A 15 -57.13 2.33 30.84
C PRO A 15 -58.57 1.95 30.40
N ARG A 16 -58.78 1.93 29.08
CA ARG A 16 -60.05 1.55 28.44
C ARG A 16 -60.03 0.06 28.08
N ALA A 17 -61.04 -0.67 28.55
CA ALA A 17 -61.23 -2.10 28.30
C ALA A 17 -61.63 -2.40 26.83
N PRO A 18 -61.33 -3.61 26.32
CA PRO A 18 -61.52 -3.98 24.91
C PRO A 18 -62.98 -4.35 24.59
N GLY A 19 -63.50 -3.79 23.50
CA GLY A 19 -64.78 -4.20 22.90
C GLY A 19 -64.61 -5.31 21.86
N PRO A 20 -65.67 -6.10 21.60
CA PRO A 20 -65.61 -7.29 20.75
C PRO A 20 -65.54 -6.92 19.26
N THR A 21 -64.59 -7.51 18.54
CA THR A 21 -64.47 -7.40 17.09
C THR A 21 -65.36 -8.44 16.37
N PRO A 22 -66.08 -8.04 15.32
CA PRO A 22 -66.88 -8.95 14.49
C PRO A 22 -65.98 -9.80 13.58
N ARG A 23 -66.41 -11.05 13.38
CA ARG A 23 -65.79 -12.04 12.47
C ARG A 23 -66.19 -11.83 11.01
N ALA A 24 -65.24 -12.25 10.15
CA ALA A 24 -65.31 -12.71 8.76
C ALA A 24 -64.72 -11.74 7.71
N PRO A 25 -64.18 -12.23 6.57
CA PRO A 25 -64.09 -13.61 6.08
C PRO A 25 -62.66 -14.11 5.78
N VAL A 26 -62.53 -15.42 5.63
CA VAL A 26 -61.31 -16.17 5.28
C VAL A 26 -61.06 -16.12 3.76
N PRO A 27 -59.84 -15.77 3.32
CA PRO A 27 -59.27 -16.28 2.07
C PRO A 27 -58.05 -17.18 2.34
N THR A 28 -58.09 -18.39 1.81
CA THR A 28 -57.00 -19.37 1.68
C THR A 28 -56.03 -18.98 0.55
N PRO A 29 -54.98 -19.78 0.23
CA PRO A 29 -53.65 -19.78 0.82
C PRO A 29 -52.59 -19.42 -0.25
N ALA A 30 -51.73 -18.43 -0.02
CA ALA A 30 -50.64 -18.16 -0.94
C ALA A 30 -49.37 -17.76 -0.18
N ALA A 31 -48.39 -18.67 -0.25
CA ALA A 31 -46.96 -18.38 -0.25
C ALA A 31 -46.45 -17.42 0.86
N ALA A 32 -46.36 -17.92 2.10
CA ALA A 32 -45.39 -17.41 3.05
C ALA A 32 -43.99 -17.87 2.62
N LEU A 33 -43.44 -17.18 1.63
CA LEU A 33 -42.04 -17.31 1.24
C LEU A 33 -41.19 -16.81 2.41
N LEU A 34 -40.42 -17.73 2.96
CA LEU A 34 -39.43 -17.53 3.99
C LEU A 34 -38.33 -16.60 3.43
N LEU A 35 -38.50 -15.28 3.58
CA LEU A 35 -37.47 -14.27 3.33
C LEU A 35 -36.45 -14.37 4.47
N LEU A 36 -35.63 -15.42 4.41
CA LEU A 36 -34.35 -15.49 5.11
C LEU A 36 -33.45 -14.44 4.44
N VAL A 37 -33.46 -13.26 5.04
CA VAL A 37 -32.50 -12.20 4.77
C VAL A 37 -31.11 -12.78 5.04
N LEU A 38 -30.38 -13.08 3.97
CA LEU A 38 -28.96 -13.43 3.93
C LEU A 38 -28.21 -12.18 3.43
N PRO A 39 -27.87 -11.20 4.28
CA PRO A 39 -26.97 -10.13 3.89
C PRO A 39 -25.57 -10.53 4.36
N GLY A 40 -24.74 -11.13 3.50
CA GLY A 40 -23.36 -11.37 3.94
C GLY A 40 -22.45 -12.29 3.14
N PHE A 41 -22.81 -12.76 1.94
CA PHE A 41 -21.91 -13.58 1.12
C PHE A 41 -21.81 -13.10 -0.34
N LEU A 42 -21.86 -11.79 -0.56
CA LEU A 42 -21.55 -11.15 -1.85
C LEU A 42 -20.29 -10.27 -1.77
N ALA A 43 -19.29 -10.69 -1.00
CA ALA A 43 -17.97 -10.08 -0.97
C ALA A 43 -16.89 -11.18 -0.99
N ALA A 44 -16.87 -12.00 -2.04
CA ALA A 44 -15.74 -12.91 -2.31
C ALA A 44 -15.63 -13.33 -3.79
N CYS A 45 -16.22 -12.58 -4.73
CA CYS A 45 -15.72 -12.59 -6.10
C CYS A 45 -14.67 -11.48 -6.14
N GLY A 46 -13.41 -11.85 -5.87
CA GLY A 46 -12.24 -11.01 -6.09
C GLY A 46 -12.01 -10.81 -7.58
N ASP A 47 -13.00 -10.25 -8.26
CA ASP A 47 -12.79 -9.74 -9.60
C ASP A 47 -11.86 -8.54 -9.45
N LEU A 48 -10.71 -8.63 -10.10
CA LEU A 48 -9.74 -7.55 -10.08
C LEU A 48 -10.37 -6.44 -10.90
N GLY A 49 -11.11 -5.54 -10.24
CA GLY A 49 -11.78 -4.41 -10.88
C GLY A 49 -10.83 -3.59 -11.76
N PRO A 50 -11.38 -2.86 -12.74
CA PRO A 50 -10.56 -2.08 -13.66
C PRO A 50 -9.74 -1.04 -12.89
N LEU A 51 -8.46 -0.88 -13.28
CA LEU A 51 -7.53 0.09 -12.69
C LEU A 51 -7.72 1.46 -13.37
N ASP A 52 -8.95 1.99 -13.31
CA ASP A 52 -9.34 3.16 -14.12
C ASP A 52 -8.85 4.50 -13.55
N ASP A 53 -8.08 4.50 -12.45
CA ASP A 53 -7.59 5.73 -11.85
C ASP A 53 -6.14 5.56 -11.39
N VAL A 54 -5.26 6.40 -11.92
CA VAL A 54 -3.91 6.60 -11.39
C VAL A 54 -3.80 8.06 -11.02
N SER A 55 -3.62 8.34 -9.75
CA SER A 55 -3.52 9.70 -9.24
C SER A 55 -2.19 9.94 -8.55
N LEU A 56 -1.70 11.19 -8.66
CA LEU A 56 -0.54 11.65 -7.92
C LEU A 56 -1.03 12.38 -6.67
N ASP A 57 -0.64 11.88 -5.51
CA ASP A 57 -0.86 12.60 -4.26
C ASP A 57 0.25 13.64 -4.08
N ALA A 58 -0.01 14.86 -4.58
CA ALA A 58 0.93 15.96 -4.56
C ALA A 58 0.87 16.80 -3.27
N ASP A 59 -0.16 16.60 -2.44
CA ASP A 59 -0.36 17.35 -1.19
C ASP A 59 0.39 16.73 0.00
N GLU A 60 0.98 15.54 -0.19
CA GLU A 60 1.85 14.88 0.78
C GLU A 60 3.29 15.43 0.71
N PRO A 61 4.06 15.39 1.81
CA PRO A 61 5.44 15.89 1.83
C PRO A 61 6.38 15.10 0.90
N VAL A 62 5.96 13.90 0.50
CA VAL A 62 6.63 13.08 -0.51
C VAL A 62 5.57 12.70 -1.55
N PRO A 63 5.69 13.17 -2.81
CA PRO A 63 4.76 12.81 -3.85
C PRO A 63 4.76 11.29 -4.09
N ALA A 64 3.56 10.71 -4.14
CA ALA A 64 3.39 9.27 -4.31
C ALA A 64 2.21 8.97 -5.23
N LEU A 65 2.30 7.85 -5.97
CA LEU A 65 1.22 7.41 -6.84
C LEU A 65 0.21 6.58 -6.05
N ARG A 66 -1.06 6.75 -6.40
CA ARG A 66 -2.18 5.93 -5.94
C ARG A 66 -2.83 5.29 -7.16
N PHE A 67 -3.12 4.01 -7.02
CA PHE A 67 -3.79 3.21 -8.05
C PHE A 67 -5.20 2.89 -7.56
N GLY A 68 -6.21 3.09 -8.41
CA GLY A 68 -7.64 2.95 -8.10
C GLY A 68 -8.09 1.51 -7.82
N GLY A 69 -7.20 0.53 -8.03
CA GLY A 69 -7.41 -0.84 -7.59
C GLY A 69 -6.09 -1.56 -7.32
N GLU A 70 -6.19 -2.84 -6.99
CA GLU A 70 -5.01 -3.63 -6.64
C GLU A 70 -4.16 -3.94 -7.88
N LEU A 71 -2.92 -3.46 -7.89
CA LEU A 71 -1.89 -3.93 -8.81
C LEU A 71 -1.70 -5.45 -8.62
N PRO A 72 -1.58 -6.23 -9.71
CA PRO A 72 -1.17 -7.63 -9.59
C PRO A 72 0.05 -7.79 -8.68
N SER A 73 0.08 -8.88 -7.92
CA SER A 73 1.20 -9.19 -7.04
C SER A 73 1.31 -10.69 -6.87
N LEU A 74 2.52 -11.16 -6.56
CA LEU A 74 2.75 -12.57 -6.29
C LEU A 74 1.80 -13.12 -5.20
N PRO A 75 1.66 -12.50 -4.01
CA PRO A 75 0.74 -12.99 -2.99
C PRO A 75 -0.72 -13.03 -3.46
N ALA A 76 -1.18 -12.04 -4.24
CA ALA A 76 -2.55 -12.00 -4.73
C ALA A 76 -2.84 -13.12 -5.74
N LEU A 77 -1.91 -13.38 -6.67
CA LEU A 77 -2.06 -14.47 -7.64
C LEU A 77 -1.98 -15.83 -6.98
N VAL A 78 -1.06 -16.04 -6.02
CA VAL A 78 -0.94 -17.30 -5.27
C VAL A 78 -2.21 -17.59 -4.49
N ARG A 79 -2.75 -16.62 -3.73
CA ARG A 79 -4.01 -16.81 -3.00
C ARG A 79 -5.18 -17.16 -3.91
N ARG A 80 -5.20 -16.59 -5.12
CA ARG A 80 -6.31 -16.75 -6.07
C ARG A 80 -6.25 -18.08 -6.80
N TRP A 81 -5.09 -18.48 -7.29
CA TRP A 81 -4.96 -19.59 -8.23
C TRP A 81 -4.19 -20.80 -7.67
N ALA A 82 -3.26 -20.58 -6.74
CA ALA A 82 -2.35 -21.59 -6.24
C ALA A 82 -2.28 -21.67 -4.69
N PRO A 83 -3.41 -21.63 -3.95
CA PRO A 83 -3.38 -21.51 -2.48
C PRO A 83 -2.79 -22.74 -1.76
N ALA A 84 -2.69 -23.89 -2.45
CA ALA A 84 -2.19 -25.14 -1.89
C ALA A 84 -0.82 -25.58 -2.45
N ASP A 85 -0.26 -24.87 -3.43
CA ASP A 85 0.87 -25.37 -4.24
C ASP A 85 2.25 -25.14 -3.63
N GLY A 86 2.33 -24.99 -2.31
CA GLY A 86 3.61 -24.85 -1.61
C GLY A 86 4.39 -23.59 -1.98
N LEU A 87 3.77 -22.60 -2.64
CA LEU A 87 4.38 -21.31 -3.01
C LEU A 87 4.49 -20.33 -1.83
N GLY A 88 4.10 -20.76 -0.62
CA GLY A 88 4.21 -19.97 0.62
C GLY A 88 5.61 -19.38 0.86
N PRO A 89 6.70 -20.15 0.72
CA PRO A 89 8.05 -19.60 0.90
C PRO A 89 8.42 -18.49 -0.10
N ALA A 90 7.99 -18.58 -1.36
CA ALA A 90 8.24 -17.53 -2.35
C ALA A 90 7.43 -16.26 -2.04
N VAL A 91 6.20 -16.42 -1.55
CA VAL A 91 5.37 -15.31 -1.07
C VAL A 91 6.01 -14.65 0.15
N GLU A 92 6.48 -15.43 1.12
CA GLU A 92 7.16 -14.93 2.32
C GLU A 92 8.45 -14.18 1.96
N GLU A 93 9.28 -14.74 1.08
CA GLU A 93 10.49 -14.10 0.57
C GLU A 93 10.16 -12.76 -0.12
N TRP A 94 9.15 -12.75 -0.99
CA TRP A 94 8.67 -11.52 -1.63
C TRP A 94 8.16 -10.50 -0.60
N GLU A 95 7.42 -10.89 0.43
CA GLU A 95 6.92 -9.98 1.46
C GLU A 95 8.05 -9.40 2.33
N VAL A 96 8.99 -10.24 2.76
CA VAL A 96 10.16 -9.85 3.57
C VAL A 96 11.08 -8.89 2.80
N SER A 97 11.22 -9.09 1.49
CA SER A 97 12.08 -8.26 0.64
C SER A 97 11.74 -6.75 0.69
N TRP A 98 10.48 -6.40 0.99
CA TRP A 98 10.04 -4.99 1.10
C TRP A 98 10.58 -4.29 2.34
N SER A 99 11.14 -5.04 3.28
CA SER A 99 11.79 -4.52 4.49
C SER A 99 13.32 -4.49 4.37
N ARG A 100 13.87 -5.01 3.25
CA ARG A 100 15.32 -5.00 2.97
C ARG A 100 15.77 -3.67 2.37
N PRO A 101 17.08 -3.37 2.39
CA PRO A 101 17.66 -2.32 1.55
C PRO A 101 17.23 -2.49 0.09
N GLU A 102 17.00 -1.38 -0.61
CA GLU A 102 16.33 -1.36 -1.91
C GLU A 102 16.93 -2.32 -2.94
N GLU A 103 18.26 -2.29 -3.13
CA GLU A 103 18.94 -3.14 -4.11
C GLU A 103 18.78 -4.63 -3.81
N GLU A 104 18.94 -5.01 -2.53
CA GLU A 104 18.77 -6.39 -2.06
C GLU A 104 17.31 -6.84 -2.20
N GLY A 105 16.37 -6.01 -1.75
CA GLY A 105 14.95 -6.29 -1.83
C GLY A 105 14.44 -6.45 -3.26
N VAL A 106 14.89 -5.62 -4.20
CA VAL A 106 14.54 -5.78 -5.63
C VAL A 106 15.03 -7.14 -6.14
N ARG A 107 16.28 -7.52 -5.86
CA ARG A 107 16.82 -8.82 -6.29
C ARG A 107 16.03 -10.00 -5.73
N GLU A 108 15.67 -9.95 -4.45
CA GLU A 108 14.85 -10.99 -3.80
C GLU A 108 13.45 -11.10 -4.43
N ARG A 109 12.77 -9.97 -4.71
CA ARG A 109 11.46 -10.00 -5.39
C ARG A 109 11.52 -10.61 -6.78
N VAL A 110 12.53 -10.21 -7.56
CA VAL A 110 12.73 -10.75 -8.91
C VAL A 110 12.99 -12.26 -8.85
N ALA A 111 13.79 -12.72 -7.89
CA ALA A 111 14.05 -14.15 -7.68
C ALA A 111 12.77 -14.90 -7.29
N ALA A 112 12.00 -14.38 -6.33
CA ALA A 112 10.74 -14.97 -5.89
C ALA A 112 9.70 -15.05 -7.01
N ASN A 113 9.52 -13.96 -7.77
CA ASN A 113 8.61 -13.91 -8.92
C ASN A 113 8.99 -14.95 -9.98
N ARG A 114 10.28 -15.04 -10.34
CA ARG A 114 10.79 -16.02 -11.32
C ARG A 114 10.64 -17.45 -10.85
N ALA A 115 10.89 -17.72 -9.56
CA ALA A 115 10.75 -19.05 -8.98
C ALA A 115 9.29 -19.52 -8.96
N ALA A 116 8.35 -18.62 -8.66
CA ALA A 116 6.93 -18.96 -8.55
C ALA A 116 6.18 -18.98 -9.90
N ALA A 117 6.67 -18.26 -10.92
CA ALA A 117 5.94 -18.08 -12.17
C ALA A 117 5.56 -19.39 -12.91
N PRO A 118 6.42 -20.43 -13.01
CA PRO A 118 6.03 -21.68 -13.67
C PRO A 118 4.83 -22.36 -13.01
N SER A 119 4.85 -22.53 -11.68
CA SER A 119 3.74 -23.16 -10.94
C SER A 119 2.47 -22.31 -10.99
N LEU A 120 2.60 -20.99 -10.92
CA LEU A 120 1.45 -20.09 -11.09
C LEU A 120 0.83 -20.22 -12.47
N LEU A 121 1.64 -20.30 -13.52
CA LEU A 121 1.16 -20.44 -14.90
C LEU A 121 0.39 -21.77 -15.07
N GLU A 122 0.87 -22.86 -14.48
CA GLU A 122 0.18 -24.15 -14.49
C GLU A 122 -1.19 -24.10 -13.79
N ALA A 123 -1.30 -23.31 -12.72
CA ALA A 123 -2.54 -23.15 -11.94
C ALA A 123 -3.52 -22.14 -12.56
N MET A 124 -3.03 -21.18 -13.34
CA MET A 124 -3.83 -20.10 -13.92
C MET A 124 -4.68 -20.58 -15.11
N PRO A 125 -5.92 -20.07 -15.28
CA PRO A 125 -6.69 -20.33 -16.49
C PRO A 125 -5.97 -19.82 -17.75
N PRO A 126 -6.14 -20.49 -18.91
CA PRO A 126 -5.58 -20.02 -20.17
C PRO A 126 -5.97 -18.58 -20.49
N GLY A 127 -4.98 -17.79 -20.93
CA GLY A 127 -5.17 -16.38 -21.30
C GLY A 127 -5.17 -15.39 -20.12
N GLU A 128 -5.00 -15.85 -18.88
CA GLU A 128 -4.94 -14.96 -17.71
C GLU A 128 -3.67 -14.08 -17.75
N THR A 129 -2.51 -14.60 -18.19
CA THR A 129 -1.29 -13.81 -18.40
C THR A 129 -1.52 -12.64 -19.37
N LEU A 130 -2.28 -12.86 -20.44
CA LEU A 130 -2.64 -11.80 -21.40
C LEU A 130 -3.62 -10.78 -20.79
N ARG A 131 -4.50 -11.20 -19.88
CA ARG A 131 -5.37 -10.27 -19.14
C ARG A 131 -4.55 -9.41 -18.18
N LEU A 132 -3.59 -9.99 -17.48
CA LEU A 132 -2.66 -9.26 -16.62
C LEU A 132 -1.82 -8.27 -17.43
N ALA A 133 -1.30 -8.66 -18.60
CA ALA A 133 -0.56 -7.77 -19.50
C ALA A 133 -1.39 -6.55 -19.89
N ARG A 134 -2.64 -6.75 -20.35
CA ARG A 134 -3.55 -5.64 -20.68
C ARG A 134 -3.82 -4.73 -19.48
N LYS A 135 -4.03 -5.32 -18.30
CA LYS A 135 -4.22 -4.55 -17.06
C LYS A 135 -3.02 -3.66 -16.74
N VAL A 136 -1.80 -4.16 -16.96
CA VAL A 136 -0.56 -3.37 -16.81
C VAL A 136 -0.48 -2.29 -17.89
N ASP A 137 -0.83 -2.60 -19.14
CA ASP A 137 -0.86 -1.62 -20.24
C ASP A 137 -1.83 -0.46 -19.94
N ASP A 138 -3.01 -0.75 -19.40
CA ASP A 138 -4.01 0.26 -19.02
C ASP A 138 -3.45 1.20 -17.93
N VAL A 139 -2.69 0.67 -16.97
CA VAL A 139 -2.01 1.49 -15.95
C VAL A 139 -0.98 2.42 -16.56
N PHE A 140 -0.20 1.94 -17.53
CA PHE A 140 0.77 2.80 -18.22
C PHE A 140 0.10 3.87 -19.09
N ALA A 141 -1.02 3.55 -19.73
CA ALA A 141 -1.80 4.55 -20.44
C ALA A 141 -2.24 5.68 -19.51
N ALA A 142 -2.78 5.36 -18.33
CA ALA A 142 -3.16 6.34 -17.31
C ALA A 142 -1.93 7.12 -16.76
N LEU A 143 -0.80 6.45 -16.57
CA LEU A 143 0.46 7.10 -16.14
C LEU A 143 1.00 8.06 -17.18
N ASP A 144 0.93 7.74 -18.47
CA ASP A 144 1.43 8.62 -19.53
C ASP A 144 0.55 9.88 -19.67
N GLU A 145 -0.77 9.76 -19.46
CA GLU A 145 -1.67 10.92 -19.35
C GLU A 145 -1.32 11.83 -18.16
N LEU A 146 -1.00 11.22 -17.01
CA LEU A 146 -0.54 11.93 -15.82
C LEU A 146 0.83 12.60 -16.04
N ALA A 147 1.77 11.88 -16.67
CA ALA A 147 3.13 12.33 -16.91
C ALA A 147 3.21 13.54 -17.85
N GLY A 148 2.25 13.70 -18.76
CA GLY A 148 2.10 14.91 -19.57
C GLY A 148 1.96 16.21 -18.76
N ARG A 149 1.69 16.12 -17.44
CA ARG A 149 1.60 17.26 -16.51
C ARG A 149 2.89 17.50 -15.70
N GLY A 150 3.90 16.65 -15.89
CA GLY A 150 5.15 16.64 -15.12
C GLY A 150 5.07 15.69 -13.93
N LEU A 151 6.11 14.86 -13.75
CA LEU A 151 6.26 13.95 -12.62
C LEU A 151 7.37 14.44 -11.69
N PRO A 152 7.23 14.27 -10.36
CA PRO A 152 8.31 14.57 -9.42
C PRO A 152 9.51 13.62 -9.61
N ALA A 153 10.73 14.14 -9.43
CA ALA A 153 11.97 13.38 -9.66
C ALA A 153 12.06 12.06 -8.85
N GLY A 154 11.50 12.03 -7.64
CA GLY A 154 11.54 10.85 -6.76
C GLY A 154 10.78 9.62 -7.27
N ILE A 155 9.89 9.76 -8.26
CA ILE A 155 9.15 8.64 -8.86
C ILE A 155 9.66 8.25 -10.26
N GLU A 156 10.52 9.05 -10.89
CA GLU A 156 10.98 8.80 -12.25
C GLU A 156 11.78 7.49 -12.38
N GLY A 157 12.70 7.24 -11.44
CA GLY A 157 13.52 6.02 -11.42
C GLY A 157 12.68 4.74 -11.38
N PRO A 158 11.85 4.52 -10.35
CA PRO A 158 10.97 3.36 -10.30
C PRO A 158 10.03 3.22 -11.51
N LEU A 159 9.55 4.33 -12.08
CA LEU A 159 8.72 4.29 -13.29
C LEU A 159 9.53 3.91 -14.55
N SER A 160 10.81 4.30 -14.65
CA SER A 160 11.70 3.82 -15.70
C SER A 160 11.90 2.32 -15.60
N ASP A 161 12.25 1.82 -14.40
CA ASP A 161 12.45 0.39 -14.17
C ASP A 161 11.16 -0.41 -14.50
N ALA A 162 9.98 0.14 -14.15
CA ALA A 162 8.71 -0.48 -14.47
C ALA A 162 8.48 -0.60 -15.98
N ARG A 163 8.86 0.44 -16.76
CA ARG A 163 8.77 0.44 -18.22
C ARG A 163 9.70 -0.59 -18.83
N ASP A 164 10.93 -0.69 -18.34
CA ASP A 164 11.92 -1.66 -18.82
C ASP A 164 11.45 -3.10 -18.57
N ALA A 165 10.95 -3.39 -17.37
CA ALA A 165 10.36 -4.69 -17.04
C ALA A 165 9.12 -5.00 -17.91
N ARG A 166 8.29 -4.00 -18.21
CA ARG A 166 7.10 -4.17 -19.06
C ARG A 166 7.50 -4.53 -20.49
N GLU A 167 8.50 -3.85 -21.03
CA GLU A 167 9.01 -4.13 -22.37
C GLU A 167 9.61 -5.53 -22.44
N GLU A 168 10.36 -5.94 -21.41
CA GLU A 168 10.87 -7.30 -21.34
C GLU A 168 9.72 -8.32 -21.26
N ALA A 169 8.68 -8.07 -20.47
CA ALA A 169 7.48 -8.93 -20.44
C ALA A 169 6.84 -9.08 -21.83
N ARG A 170 6.73 -7.97 -22.59
CA ARG A 170 6.21 -7.96 -23.96
C ARG A 170 7.06 -8.84 -24.88
N LEU A 171 8.39 -8.68 -24.85
CA LEU A 171 9.33 -9.46 -25.66
C LEU A 171 9.28 -10.96 -25.33
N ARG A 172 9.12 -11.32 -24.05
CA ARG A 172 8.97 -12.73 -23.62
C ARG A 172 7.65 -13.32 -24.12
N GLY A 173 6.57 -12.55 -24.06
CA GLY A 173 5.27 -12.94 -24.61
C GLY A 173 5.32 -13.20 -26.12
N GLU A 174 5.99 -12.35 -26.89
CA GLU A 174 6.18 -12.53 -28.34
C GLU A 174 6.95 -13.81 -28.70
N ARG A 175 7.86 -14.25 -27.81
CA ARG A 175 8.63 -15.49 -27.96
C ARG A 175 7.89 -16.73 -27.46
N GLY A 176 6.69 -16.58 -26.88
CA GLY A 176 5.94 -17.67 -26.25
C GLY A 176 6.53 -18.15 -24.92
N GLU A 177 7.38 -17.35 -24.28
CA GLU A 177 8.01 -17.66 -22.99
C GLU A 177 7.09 -17.22 -21.83
N GLU A 178 5.90 -17.81 -21.73
CA GLU A 178 4.80 -17.33 -20.87
C GLU A 178 5.17 -17.22 -19.38
N ALA A 179 5.95 -18.15 -18.83
CA ALA A 179 6.38 -18.08 -17.43
C ALA A 179 7.31 -16.89 -17.17
N LEU A 180 8.22 -16.59 -18.11
CA LEU A 180 9.09 -15.43 -18.01
C LEU A 180 8.32 -14.13 -18.24
N GLN A 181 7.34 -14.13 -19.16
CA GLN A 181 6.41 -13.02 -19.32
C GLN A 181 5.69 -12.71 -18.01
N LEU A 182 5.12 -13.72 -17.34
CA LEU A 182 4.43 -13.54 -16.06
C LEU A 182 5.37 -12.98 -14.98
N ALA A 183 6.59 -13.50 -14.88
CA ALA A 183 7.57 -13.01 -13.92
C ALA A 183 7.91 -11.53 -14.14
N HIS A 184 8.09 -11.11 -15.40
CA HIS A 184 8.36 -9.70 -15.71
C HIS A 184 7.12 -8.81 -15.55
N LEU A 185 5.90 -9.29 -15.79
CA LEU A 185 4.68 -8.54 -15.45
C LEU A 185 4.58 -8.27 -13.95
N LEU A 186 4.92 -9.26 -13.11
CA LEU A 186 4.97 -9.09 -11.65
C LEU A 186 6.07 -8.10 -11.24
N GLU A 187 7.26 -8.21 -11.86
CA GLU A 187 8.35 -7.26 -11.67
C GLU A 187 7.93 -5.82 -12.03
N THR A 188 7.26 -5.61 -13.16
CA THR A 188 6.67 -4.31 -13.54
C THR A 188 5.77 -3.77 -12.43
N THR A 189 4.86 -4.60 -11.91
CA THR A 189 3.93 -4.16 -10.85
C THR A 189 4.63 -3.91 -9.52
N ASP A 190 5.74 -4.59 -9.23
CA ASP A 190 6.58 -4.30 -8.07
C ASP A 190 7.26 -2.94 -8.22
N HIS A 191 7.77 -2.62 -9.41
CA HIS A 191 8.33 -1.30 -9.70
C HIS A 191 7.30 -0.17 -9.58
N LEU A 192 6.07 -0.39 -10.07
CA LEU A 192 4.96 0.53 -9.85
C LEU A 192 4.65 0.66 -8.35
N ARG A 193 4.62 -0.45 -7.60
CA ARG A 193 4.32 -0.43 -6.17
C ARG A 193 5.34 0.37 -5.36
N ARG A 194 6.61 0.45 -5.78
CA ARG A 194 7.64 1.29 -5.14
C ARG A 194 7.29 2.77 -5.11
N THR A 195 6.42 3.23 -6.00
CA THR A 195 5.93 4.62 -6.03
C THR A 195 4.75 4.89 -5.10
N THR A 196 4.23 3.86 -4.43
CA THR A 196 3.09 3.99 -3.52
C THR A 196 3.52 4.43 -2.12
N PRO A 197 2.64 5.10 -1.35
CA PRO A 197 3.03 5.62 -0.04
C PRO A 197 3.57 4.55 0.91
N GLY A 198 2.97 3.36 0.91
CA GLY A 198 3.39 2.28 1.80
C GLY A 198 4.78 1.71 1.46
N ALA A 199 5.14 1.62 0.18
CA ALA A 199 6.46 1.15 -0.22
C ALA A 199 7.53 2.22 0.08
N MET A 200 7.26 3.48 -0.28
CA MET A 200 8.16 4.59 0.02
C MET A 200 8.40 4.76 1.53
N ALA A 201 7.35 4.59 2.35
CA ALA A 201 7.47 4.62 3.80
C ALA A 201 8.41 3.55 4.34
N ARG A 202 8.34 2.31 3.82
CA ARG A 202 9.25 1.21 4.23
C ARG A 202 10.70 1.54 3.89
N VAL A 203 10.95 2.04 2.68
CA VAL A 203 12.30 2.45 2.25
C VAL A 203 12.86 3.53 3.18
N LEU A 204 12.07 4.57 3.49
CA LEU A 204 12.48 5.62 4.41
C LEU A 204 12.73 5.08 5.83
N VAL A 205 11.85 4.22 6.36
CA VAL A 205 12.04 3.61 7.69
C VAL A 205 13.35 2.83 7.74
N SER A 206 13.60 1.93 6.79
CA SER A 206 14.83 1.14 6.75
C SER A 206 16.07 2.00 6.57
N GLY A 207 16.00 3.05 5.74
CA GLY A 207 17.11 3.99 5.54
C GLY A 207 17.48 4.77 6.81
N VAL A 208 16.48 5.28 7.53
CA VAL A 208 16.69 6.00 8.80
C VAL A 208 17.23 5.06 9.87
N GLU A 209 16.73 3.83 9.97
CA GLU A 209 17.24 2.83 10.91
C GLU A 209 18.70 2.45 10.65
N GLU A 210 19.07 2.29 9.39
CA GLU A 210 20.45 2.01 8.99
C GLU A 210 21.38 3.16 9.37
N GLU A 211 20.99 4.40 9.09
CA GLU A 211 21.76 5.59 9.46
C GLU A 211 21.92 5.70 10.99
N LEU A 212 20.85 5.47 11.77
CA LEU A 212 20.93 5.43 13.23
C LEU A 212 21.87 4.33 13.73
N ARG A 213 21.88 3.17 13.08
CA ARG A 213 22.76 2.05 13.44
C ARG A 213 24.22 2.38 13.15
N ARG A 214 24.52 2.94 11.96
CA ARG A 214 25.86 3.39 11.58
C ARG A 214 26.42 4.46 12.52
N ASN A 215 25.56 5.32 13.05
CA ASN A 215 25.92 6.37 13.99
C ASN A 215 25.81 5.97 15.47
N SER A 216 25.46 4.71 15.76
CA SER A 216 25.35 4.23 17.14
C SER A 216 26.73 4.17 17.80
N GLY A 217 27.03 5.15 18.66
CA GLY A 217 28.32 5.25 19.38
C GLY A 217 29.10 6.53 19.09
N VAL A 218 28.70 7.31 18.09
CA VAL A 218 29.21 8.67 17.87
C VAL A 218 28.16 9.66 18.40
N PRO A 219 28.53 10.70 19.16
CA PRO A 219 27.59 11.76 19.53
C PRO A 219 27.33 12.66 18.32
N SER A 220 26.64 12.12 17.33
CA SER A 220 26.18 12.85 16.13
C SER A 220 24.82 13.51 16.33
N TYR A 221 24.03 13.06 17.31
CA TYR A 221 22.69 13.60 17.60
C TYR A 221 22.51 13.84 19.10
N SER A 222 21.76 14.88 19.48
CA SER A 222 21.29 15.03 20.86
C SER A 222 20.35 13.88 21.24
N GLU A 223 20.36 13.46 22.51
CA GLU A 223 19.47 12.39 22.99
C GLU A 223 17.99 12.69 22.71
N GLU A 224 17.55 13.94 22.91
CA GLU A 224 16.18 14.37 22.61
C GLU A 224 15.82 14.15 21.13
N ARG A 225 16.73 14.50 20.21
CA ARG A 225 16.52 14.31 18.77
C ARG A 225 16.46 12.83 18.43
N ARG A 226 17.37 12.03 18.98
CA ARG A 226 17.39 10.58 18.77
C ARG A 226 16.07 9.93 19.24
N THR A 227 15.63 10.24 20.46
CA THR A 227 14.34 9.76 20.99
C THR A 227 13.17 10.18 20.11
N ARG A 228 13.20 11.40 19.56
CA ARG A 228 12.16 11.88 18.63
C ARG A 228 12.15 11.08 17.33
N ILE A 229 13.31 10.79 16.74
CA ILE A 229 13.42 9.95 15.52
C ILE A 229 12.90 8.55 15.80
N GLU A 230 13.35 7.91 16.89
CA GLU A 230 12.92 6.55 17.27
C GLU A 230 11.39 6.47 17.47
N ARG A 231 10.78 7.48 18.10
CA ARG A 231 9.32 7.57 18.24
C ARG A 231 8.60 7.71 16.90
N LEU A 232 9.13 8.52 15.98
CA LEU A 232 8.56 8.67 14.64
C LEU A 232 8.63 7.36 13.84
N LEU A 233 9.76 6.64 13.92
CA LEU A 233 9.91 5.32 13.29
C LEU A 233 8.95 4.29 13.88
N ALA A 234 8.79 4.24 15.20
CA ALA A 234 7.82 3.37 15.84
C ALA A 234 6.39 3.66 15.33
N GLY A 235 6.01 4.95 15.28
CA GLY A 235 4.71 5.34 14.74
C GLY A 235 4.55 5.07 13.24
N ALA A 236 5.62 5.16 12.44
CA ALA A 236 5.57 4.81 11.03
C ALA A 236 5.31 3.31 10.82
N ARG A 237 5.99 2.44 11.60
CA ARG A 237 5.77 0.99 11.58
C ARG A 237 4.35 0.61 12.03
N GLU A 238 3.85 1.25 13.08
CA GLU A 238 2.47 1.04 13.55
C GLU A 238 1.45 1.44 12.47
N ALA A 239 1.66 2.58 11.80
CA ALA A 239 0.80 3.02 10.69
C ALA A 239 0.85 2.03 9.51
N LEU A 240 2.03 1.47 9.17
CA LEU A 240 2.13 0.40 8.17
C LEU A 240 1.37 -0.87 8.58
N ALA A 241 1.43 -1.24 9.85
CA ALA A 241 0.75 -2.44 10.38
C ALA A 241 -0.79 -2.27 10.45
N THR A 242 -1.28 -1.03 10.48
CA THR A 242 -2.71 -0.68 10.55
C THR A 242 -3.29 -0.20 9.22
N ASP A 243 -2.56 -0.41 8.11
CA ASP A 243 -2.95 -0.01 6.76
C ASP A 243 -3.21 1.51 6.59
N GLU A 244 -2.40 2.33 7.25
CA GLU A 244 -2.37 3.79 7.12
C GLU A 244 -1.11 4.28 6.38
N PRO A 245 -0.90 3.91 5.09
CA PRO A 245 0.37 4.09 4.41
C PRO A 245 0.77 5.57 4.20
N ALA A 246 -0.20 6.48 4.04
CA ALA A 246 0.08 7.91 3.92
C ALA A 246 0.61 8.50 5.24
N LEU A 247 0.03 8.10 6.39
CA LEU A 247 0.52 8.52 7.70
C LEU A 247 1.91 7.94 7.97
N ALA A 248 2.14 6.67 7.59
CA ALA A 248 3.46 6.05 7.69
C ALA A 248 4.51 6.82 6.90
N LEU A 249 4.21 7.18 5.64
CA LEU A 249 5.11 7.95 4.78
C LEU A 249 5.47 9.30 5.41
N ARG A 250 4.48 10.07 5.88
CA ARG A 250 4.72 11.34 6.56
C ARG A 250 5.66 11.17 7.76
N ARG A 251 5.37 10.21 8.64
CA ARG A 251 6.18 9.97 9.85
C ARG A 251 7.62 9.57 9.51
N ALA A 252 7.80 8.71 8.51
CA ALA A 252 9.11 8.29 8.04
C ALA A 252 9.90 9.44 7.40
N TRP A 253 9.23 10.27 6.59
CA TRP A 253 9.83 11.46 5.99
C TRP A 253 10.29 12.47 7.04
N TYR A 254 9.46 12.77 8.05
CA TYR A 254 9.88 13.63 9.16
C TYR A 254 11.06 13.04 9.95
N ALA A 255 11.11 11.72 10.11
CA ALA A 255 12.24 11.06 10.77
C ALA A 255 13.53 11.23 9.96
N ALA A 256 13.46 11.11 8.64
CA ALA A 256 14.58 11.33 7.72
C ALA A 256 15.07 12.78 7.76
N GLY A 257 14.19 13.77 7.69
CA GLY A 257 14.58 15.19 7.77
C GLY A 257 15.32 15.54 9.08
N LEU A 258 14.97 14.91 10.20
CA LEU A 258 15.68 15.11 11.47
C LEU A 258 17.12 14.56 11.47
N LEU A 259 17.43 13.58 10.60
CA LEU A 259 18.81 13.11 10.39
C LEU A 259 19.62 14.10 9.56
N GLU A 260 19.03 14.67 8.51
CA GLU A 260 19.67 15.62 7.59
C GLU A 260 19.95 16.97 8.26
N ASP A 261 19.05 17.44 9.13
CA ASP A 261 19.20 18.69 9.89
C ASP A 261 20.24 18.61 11.03
N ALA A 262 21.09 17.58 11.07
CA ALA A 262 22.10 17.40 12.11
C ALA A 262 23.33 18.28 11.86
N PRO A 263 23.77 19.10 12.84
CA PRO A 263 25.08 19.70 12.76
C PRO A 263 26.12 18.59 12.68
N PRO A 264 27.20 18.76 11.88
CA PRO A 264 28.24 17.73 11.78
C PRO A 264 28.81 17.42 13.17
N PRO A 265 29.22 16.16 13.41
CA PRO A 265 29.76 15.77 14.71
C PRO A 265 30.96 16.66 15.08
N PRO A 266 31.08 17.11 16.34
CA PRO A 266 32.19 17.94 16.78
C PRO A 266 33.50 17.17 16.60
N GLY A 267 34.34 17.62 15.66
CA GLY A 267 35.59 16.95 15.29
C GLY A 267 35.74 16.70 13.78
N HIS A 268 34.64 16.75 13.01
CA HIS A 268 34.67 16.86 11.56
C HIS A 268 34.49 18.34 11.17
N ALA A 269 35.53 19.14 11.37
CA ALA A 269 35.65 20.36 10.60
C ALA A 269 35.77 19.92 9.14
N VAL A 270 34.76 20.22 8.32
CA VAL A 270 34.97 20.31 6.88
C VAL A 270 36.10 21.32 6.73
N PRO A 271 37.29 20.94 6.21
CA PRO A 271 38.34 21.91 6.00
C PRO A 271 37.74 22.99 5.12
N ASP A 272 37.77 24.22 5.61
CA ASP A 272 37.37 25.38 4.85
C ASP A 272 38.16 25.33 3.53
N PRO A 273 37.52 25.14 2.37
CA PRO A 273 38.23 25.06 1.09
C PRO A 273 38.96 26.37 0.76
N ASP A 274 38.65 27.46 1.48
CA ASP A 274 39.31 28.76 1.38
C ASP A 274 40.32 29.04 2.51
N ALA A 275 40.56 28.09 3.43
CA ALA A 275 41.64 28.22 4.41
C ALA A 275 43.00 28.06 3.71
N ALA A 276 43.61 29.21 3.39
CA ALA A 276 44.97 29.27 2.86
C ALA A 276 45.94 28.45 3.73
N PRO A 277 46.86 27.68 3.11
CA PRO A 277 47.79 26.86 3.86
C PRO A 277 48.67 27.74 4.75
N PRO A 278 48.95 27.34 6.00
CA PRO A 278 49.96 28.01 6.80
C PRO A 278 51.33 27.75 6.16
N PHE A 279 51.92 28.80 5.58
CA PHE A 279 53.31 28.81 5.12
C PHE A 279 54.27 28.46 6.28
N PRO A 280 55.32 27.71 5.98
CA PRO A 280 56.66 28.28 6.12
C PRO A 280 57.37 28.50 4.77
#